data_AF-A0A2V5VX94-F1
#
_entry.id   AF-A0A2V5VX94-F1
#
_cell.length_a   1.000
_cell.length_b   1.000
_cell.length_c   1.000
_cell.angle_alpha   90.00
_cell.angle_beta   90.00
_cell.angle_gamma   90.00
#
_symmetry.space_group_name_H-M   'P 1'
#
loop_
_entity.id
_entity.type
_entity.pdbx_description
1 polymer ?
#
loop_
_entity_poly.entity_id
_entity_poly.type
_entity_poly.pdbx_seq_one_letter_code
_entity_poly.pdbx_strand_id
1 'polypeptide(L)'
;MGWSKPIRRALPKNIGLLELIRAKRERDWKPSVEELKKGFRGWHQRGYLPHFDAPGVTQFVTFQLSDSFPATRRAEWEVILREPDDSAKRRKLETWLDRGHGECWLRRRDVAELVENILLEVDGRNYRMQAWVVMP
;
A
#
# COMPACT_ATOMS: atom_id res chain seq x y z
N MET A 1 20.73 30.74 -3.17
CA MET A 1 19.30 31.13 -3.20
C MET A 1 18.48 29.90 -3.58
N GLY A 2 17.86 29.23 -2.61
CA GLY A 2 17.04 28.05 -2.86
C GLY A 2 15.66 28.46 -3.39
N TRP A 3 15.33 28.03 -4.60
CA TRP A 3 13.97 28.16 -5.13
C TRP A 3 13.03 27.17 -4.42
N SER A 4 12.32 27.66 -3.41
CA SER A 4 11.12 26.99 -2.90
C SER A 4 10.04 27.08 -3.98
N LYS A 5 9.70 25.93 -4.60
CA LYS A 5 8.55 25.86 -5.51
C LYS A 5 7.30 26.30 -4.73
N PRO A 6 6.52 27.27 -5.22
CA PRO A 6 5.29 27.67 -4.56
C PRO A 6 4.36 26.47 -4.50
N ILE A 7 3.89 26.13 -3.29
CA ILE A 7 2.84 25.14 -3.08
C ILE A 7 1.59 25.72 -3.74
N ARG A 8 1.33 25.34 -5.00
CA ARG A 8 0.05 25.62 -5.64
C ARG A 8 -1.02 24.92 -4.80
N ARG A 9 -1.72 25.68 -3.96
CA ARG A 9 -2.95 25.25 -3.30
C ARG A 9 -4.04 25.15 -4.37
N ALA A 10 -3.93 24.13 -5.21
CA ALA A 10 -5.02 23.76 -6.11
C ALA A 10 -6.25 23.44 -5.27
N LEU A 11 -7.43 23.80 -5.78
CA LEU A 11 -8.68 23.31 -5.22
C LEU A 11 -8.58 21.78 -5.10
N PRO A 12 -8.86 21.23 -3.92
CA PRO A 12 -8.85 19.79 -3.68
C PRO A 12 -9.68 19.11 -4.76
N LYS A 13 -9.07 18.18 -5.51
CA LYS A 13 -9.70 17.54 -6.68
C LYS A 13 -11.06 16.89 -6.38
N ASN A 14 -11.32 16.61 -5.10
CA ASN A 14 -12.55 16.00 -4.61
C ASN A 14 -12.99 16.69 -3.30
N ILE A 15 -13.96 17.60 -3.39
CA ILE A 15 -14.49 18.36 -2.24
C ILE A 15 -15.23 17.43 -1.27
N GLY A 16 -16.03 16.49 -1.79
CA GLY A 16 -16.74 15.52 -0.94
C GLY A 16 -15.79 14.66 -0.10
N LEU A 17 -14.64 14.26 -0.67
CA LEU A 17 -13.60 13.56 0.10
C LEU A 17 -13.03 14.42 1.22
N LEU A 18 -12.88 15.74 1.03
CA LEU A 18 -12.44 16.62 2.12
C LEU A 18 -13.46 16.71 3.24
N GLU A 19 -14.73 16.91 2.89
CA GLU A 19 -15.81 16.98 3.87
C GLU A 19 -15.91 15.69 4.65
N LEU A 20 -15.80 14.54 3.97
CA LEU A 20 -15.71 13.22 4.59
C LEU A 20 -14.53 13.14 5.57
N ILE A 21 -13.34 13.57 5.19
CA ILE A 21 -12.17 13.55 6.08
C ILE A 21 -12.36 14.47 7.28
N ARG A 22 -12.95 15.66 7.10
CA ARG A 22 -13.25 16.58 8.21
C ARG A 22 -14.22 15.93 9.19
N ALA A 23 -15.33 15.38 8.69
CA ALA A 23 -16.32 14.69 9.51
C ALA A 23 -15.73 13.50 10.28
N LYS A 24 -14.90 12.67 9.62
CA LYS A 24 -14.22 11.54 10.27
C LYS A 24 -13.25 12.00 11.36
N ARG A 25 -12.48 13.07 11.12
CA ARG A 25 -11.61 13.66 12.15
C ARG A 25 -12.39 14.17 13.35
N GLU A 26 -13.60 14.67 13.19
CA GLU A 26 -14.41 15.17 14.30
C GLU A 26 -14.98 14.03 15.16
N ARG A 27 -15.37 12.91 14.54
CA ARG A 27 -16.11 11.82 15.19
C ARG A 27 -15.23 10.67 15.67
N ASP A 28 -14.08 10.45 15.07
CA ASP A 28 -13.19 9.33 15.37
C ASP A 28 -11.97 9.77 16.21
N TRP A 29 -11.08 8.80 16.45
CA TRP A 29 -9.80 9.00 17.12
C TRP A 29 -8.93 10.09 16.45
N LYS A 30 -8.23 10.88 17.28
CA LYS A 30 -7.31 11.94 16.87
C LYS A 30 -5.93 11.69 17.48
N PRO A 31 -4.84 11.87 16.71
CA PRO A 31 -3.50 11.72 17.24
C PRO A 31 -3.17 12.84 18.23
N SER A 32 -2.46 12.49 19.30
CA SER A 32 -1.79 13.45 20.19
C SER A 32 -0.63 14.15 19.49
N VAL A 33 -0.05 15.16 20.14
CA VAL A 33 1.14 15.85 19.63
C VAL A 33 2.33 14.87 19.51
N GLU A 34 2.47 13.96 20.46
CA GLU A 34 3.51 12.94 20.48
C GLU A 34 3.33 11.94 19.33
N GLU A 35 2.09 11.54 19.04
CA GLU A 35 1.78 10.60 17.95
C GLU A 35 1.97 11.24 16.57
N LEU A 36 1.63 12.52 16.43
CA LEU A 36 1.95 13.30 15.22
C LEU A 36 3.46 13.35 14.98
N LYS A 37 4.27 13.54 16.04
CA LYS A 37 5.74 13.51 15.94
C LYS A 37 6.28 12.13 15.54
N LYS A 38 5.60 11.05 15.93
CA LYS A 38 5.89 9.67 15.50
C LYS A 38 5.43 9.37 14.06
N GLY A 39 4.67 10.29 13.45
CA GLY A 39 4.24 10.21 12.05
C GLY A 39 2.79 9.78 11.83
N PHE A 40 2.04 9.43 12.89
CA PHE A 40 0.64 9.04 12.78
C PHE A 40 -0.23 10.23 12.36
N ARG A 41 -1.09 10.03 11.35
CA ARG A 41 -1.84 11.13 10.71
C ARG A 41 -3.33 11.17 11.05
N GLY A 42 -3.85 10.13 11.69
CA GLY A 42 -5.29 9.88 11.80
C GLY A 42 -5.93 9.80 10.41
N TRP A 43 -7.17 10.26 10.30
CA TRP A 43 -7.85 10.38 9.01
C TRP A 43 -7.18 11.43 8.12
N HIS A 44 -6.82 11.07 6.90
CA HIS A 44 -6.19 11.95 5.92
C HIS A 44 -6.50 11.50 4.49
N GLN A 45 -6.10 12.28 3.48
CA GLN A 45 -6.35 11.96 2.08
C GLN A 45 -5.21 12.43 1.18
N ARG A 46 -5.07 11.79 0.01
CA ARG A 46 -4.13 12.15 -1.06
C ARG A 46 -4.82 12.47 -2.40
N GLY A 47 -6.15 12.65 -2.39
CA GLY A 47 -6.95 13.13 -3.52
C GLY A 47 -7.91 12.13 -4.14
N TYR A 48 -7.90 10.86 -3.70
CA TYR A 48 -8.71 9.79 -4.30
C TYR A 48 -9.50 8.97 -3.28
N LEU A 49 -8.88 8.56 -2.16
CA LEU A 49 -9.53 7.78 -1.10
C LEU A 49 -9.16 8.29 0.30
N PRO A 50 -10.02 8.06 1.30
CA PRO A 50 -9.69 8.33 2.68
C PRO A 50 -8.69 7.30 3.19
N HIS A 51 -7.68 7.76 3.90
CA HIS A 51 -6.68 6.93 4.58
C HIS A 51 -6.78 7.16 6.09
N PHE A 52 -6.47 6.12 6.87
CA PHE A 52 -6.41 6.19 8.32
C PHE A 52 -5.08 5.62 8.81
N ASP A 53 -4.44 6.32 9.73
CA ASP A 53 -3.14 5.95 10.29
C ASP A 53 -3.09 6.31 11.77
N ALA A 54 -3.01 5.29 12.62
CA ALA A 54 -3.06 5.40 14.07
C ALA A 54 -2.29 4.23 14.70
N PRO A 55 -1.85 4.33 15.97
CA PRO A 55 -1.26 3.20 16.67
C PRO A 55 -2.18 1.99 16.71
N GLY A 56 -1.62 0.80 16.49
CA GLY A 56 -2.35 -0.47 16.65
C GLY A 56 -3.35 -0.81 15.54
N VAL A 57 -3.41 -0.04 14.44
CA VAL A 57 -4.24 -0.41 13.29
C VAL A 57 -3.70 -1.66 12.60
N THR A 58 -4.60 -2.61 12.32
CA THR A 58 -4.27 -3.78 11.51
C THR A 58 -4.09 -3.36 10.05
N GLN A 59 -2.99 -3.80 9.45
CA GLN A 59 -2.70 -3.59 8.03
C GLN A 59 -2.52 -4.93 7.33
N PHE A 60 -2.95 -5.00 6.08
CA PHE A 60 -2.65 -6.09 5.18
C PHE A 60 -1.60 -5.61 4.18
N VAL A 61 -0.43 -6.24 4.19
CA VAL A 61 0.73 -5.85 3.37
C VAL A 61 1.05 -6.98 2.41
N THR A 62 1.17 -6.65 1.12
CA THR A 62 1.53 -7.60 0.07
C THR A 62 2.86 -7.19 -0.54
N PHE A 63 3.81 -8.11 -0.58
CA PHE A 63 5.06 -7.94 -1.31
C PHE A 63 4.98 -8.72 -2.62
N GLN A 64 5.54 -8.15 -3.68
CA GLN A 64 5.70 -8.81 -4.97
C GLN A 64 7.18 -8.83 -5.32
N LEU A 65 7.62 -9.89 -5.98
CA LEU A 65 8.99 -9.95 -6.47
C LEU A 65 9.13 -9.06 -7.71
N SER A 66 10.35 -8.56 -7.93
CA SER A 66 10.64 -7.63 -9.03
C SER A 66 10.36 -8.21 -10.42
N ASP A 67 10.37 -9.53 -10.54
CA ASP A 67 10.16 -10.30 -11.76
C ASP A 67 8.70 -10.73 -11.99
N SER A 68 7.76 -10.38 -11.10
CA SER A 68 6.32 -10.66 -11.29
C SER A 68 5.70 -9.93 -12.50
N PHE A 69 6.37 -8.87 -12.98
CA PHE A 69 6.03 -8.15 -14.22
C PHE A 69 7.24 -8.17 -15.18
N PRO A 70 7.56 -9.33 -15.80
CA PRO A 70 8.77 -9.45 -16.59
C PRO A 70 8.73 -8.54 -17.81
N ALA A 71 9.86 -7.90 -18.13
CA ALA A 71 9.97 -6.97 -19.25
C ALA A 71 9.68 -7.64 -20.61
N THR A 72 9.98 -8.93 -20.73
CA THR A 72 9.70 -9.74 -21.93
C THR A 72 8.20 -9.87 -22.24
N ARG A 73 7.34 -9.69 -21.24
CA ARG A 73 5.87 -9.74 -21.39
C ARG A 73 5.20 -8.37 -21.22
N ARG A 74 5.98 -7.29 -21.29
CA ARG A 74 5.49 -5.91 -21.12
C ARG A 74 4.26 -5.58 -21.96
N ALA A 75 4.25 -6.01 -23.21
CA ALA A 75 3.13 -5.77 -24.12
C ALA A 75 1.81 -6.39 -23.62
N GLU A 76 1.86 -7.49 -22.86
CA GLU A 76 0.68 -8.15 -22.32
C GLU A 76 0.12 -7.39 -21.10
N TRP A 77 0.97 -7.07 -20.12
CA TRP A 77 0.51 -6.48 -18.86
C TRP A 77 0.32 -4.95 -18.92
N GLU A 78 0.99 -4.22 -19.81
CA GLU A 78 0.76 -2.78 -19.96
C GLU A 78 -0.66 -2.46 -20.45
N VAL A 79 -1.31 -3.38 -21.16
CA VAL A 79 -2.72 -3.23 -21.57
C VAL A 79 -3.63 -3.19 -20.35
N ILE A 80 -3.31 -3.93 -19.28
CA ILE A 80 -4.07 -3.93 -18.02
C ILE A 80 -4.03 -2.54 -17.37
N LEU A 81 -2.88 -1.86 -17.42
CA LEU A 81 -2.71 -0.52 -16.83
C LEU A 81 -3.56 0.54 -17.52
N ARG A 82 -3.98 0.30 -18.77
CA ARG A 82 -4.84 1.21 -19.55
C ARG A 82 -6.32 1.04 -19.24
N GLU A 83 -6.71 0.07 -18.42
CA GLU A 83 -8.09 -0.13 -17.99
C GLU A 83 -8.61 1.11 -17.23
N PRO A 84 -9.66 1.80 -17.69
CA PRO A 84 -10.19 2.99 -17.01
C PRO A 84 -10.86 2.67 -15.68
N ASP A 85 -11.52 1.51 -15.54
CA ASP A 85 -12.18 1.14 -14.29
C ASP A 85 -11.18 0.57 -13.27
N ASP A 86 -10.98 1.25 -12.15
CA ASP A 86 -9.98 0.84 -11.16
C ASP A 86 -10.29 -0.52 -10.51
N SER A 87 -11.57 -0.87 -10.39
CA SER A 87 -12.00 -2.16 -9.86
C SER A 87 -11.63 -3.30 -10.81
N ALA A 88 -11.92 -3.13 -12.11
CA ALA A 88 -11.57 -4.06 -13.17
C ALA A 88 -10.05 -4.13 -13.38
N LYS A 89 -9.35 -3.01 -13.35
CA LYS A 89 -7.89 -2.93 -13.42
C LYS A 89 -7.27 -3.76 -12.32
N ARG A 90 -7.73 -3.58 -11.08
CA ARG A 90 -7.26 -4.36 -9.94
C ARG A 90 -7.49 -5.85 -10.13
N ARG A 91 -8.71 -6.28 -10.47
CA ARG A 91 -9.00 -7.71 -10.75
C ARG A 91 -8.10 -8.29 -11.84
N LYS A 92 -7.89 -7.56 -12.95
CA LYS A 92 -7.00 -8.00 -14.03
C LYS A 92 -5.54 -8.12 -13.58
N LEU A 93 -5.06 -7.21 -12.73
CA LEU A 93 -3.72 -7.29 -12.14
C LEU A 93 -3.59 -8.49 -11.20
N GLU A 94 -4.59 -8.77 -10.35
CA GLU A 94 -4.60 -9.99 -9.53
C GLU A 94 -4.57 -11.25 -10.41
N THR A 95 -5.41 -11.32 -11.46
CA THR A 95 -5.38 -12.42 -12.43
C THR A 95 -4.04 -12.55 -13.18
N TRP A 96 -3.31 -11.45 -13.39
CA TRP A 96 -1.96 -11.50 -13.94
C TRP A 96 -0.97 -12.12 -12.95
N LEU A 97 -1.02 -11.69 -11.69
CA LEU A 97 -0.16 -12.18 -10.61
C LEU A 97 -0.40 -13.67 -10.34
N ASP A 98 -1.65 -14.13 -10.37
CA ASP A 98 -2.03 -15.54 -10.19
C ASP A 98 -1.42 -16.49 -11.24
N ARG A 99 -0.91 -15.96 -12.37
CA ARG A 99 -0.22 -16.77 -13.39
C ARG A 99 1.18 -17.20 -12.97
N GLY A 100 1.75 -16.64 -11.89
CA GLY A 100 3.08 -17.00 -11.41
C GLY A 100 4.19 -16.68 -12.41
N HIS A 101 4.17 -15.49 -13.01
CA HIS A 101 5.28 -15.03 -13.86
C HIS A 101 6.54 -14.72 -13.04
N GLY A 102 7.71 -14.82 -13.67
CA GLY A 102 9.02 -14.69 -13.02
C GLY A 102 9.63 -16.05 -12.66
N GLU A 103 10.68 -16.04 -11.86
CA GLU A 103 11.42 -17.23 -11.44
C GLU A 103 10.73 -17.99 -10.29
N CYS A 104 9.69 -17.40 -9.68
CA CYS A 104 8.98 -17.96 -8.54
C CYS A 104 9.94 -18.39 -7.41
N TRP A 105 10.86 -17.49 -7.02
CA TRP A 105 11.89 -17.80 -6.02
C TRP A 105 11.32 -18.34 -4.71
N LEU A 106 10.11 -17.93 -4.33
CA LEU A 106 9.44 -18.37 -3.09
C LEU A 106 8.91 -19.82 -3.16
N ARG A 107 8.95 -20.47 -4.33
CA ARG A 107 8.68 -21.92 -4.46
C ARG A 107 9.83 -22.72 -3.90
N ARG A 108 11.04 -22.15 -3.91
CA ARG A 108 12.20 -22.78 -3.28
C ARG A 108 12.08 -22.61 -1.78
N ARG A 109 12.04 -23.75 -1.09
CA ARG A 109 11.87 -23.83 0.36
C ARG A 109 12.90 -23.00 1.13
N ASP A 110 14.16 -23.03 0.72
CA ASP A 110 15.24 -22.28 1.38
C ASP A 110 15.03 -20.76 1.32
N VAL A 111 14.54 -20.25 0.18
CA VAL A 111 14.24 -18.82 0.02
C VAL A 111 12.95 -18.44 0.75
N ALA A 112 11.93 -19.30 0.72
CA ALA A 112 10.69 -19.08 1.45
C ALA A 112 10.93 -19.00 2.96
N GLU A 113 11.70 -19.94 3.52
CA GLU A 113 12.09 -19.97 4.93
C GLU A 113 12.90 -18.72 5.31
N LEU A 114 13.79 -18.24 4.44
CA LEU A 114 14.52 -16.99 4.67
C LEU A 114 13.57 -15.79 4.83
N VAL A 115 12.60 -15.65 3.92
CA VAL A 115 11.63 -14.53 3.98
C VAL A 115 10.74 -14.64 5.21
N GLU A 116 10.24 -15.84 5.52
CA GLU A 116 9.45 -16.07 6.73
C GLU A 116 10.23 -15.69 7.99
N ASN A 117 11.48 -16.16 8.12
CA ASN A 117 12.32 -15.85 9.27
C ASN A 117 12.52 -14.34 9.45
N ILE A 118 12.73 -13.60 8.35
CA ILE A 118 12.88 -12.13 8.41
C ILE A 118 11.58 -11.45 8.85
N LEU A 119 10.42 -11.91 8.37
CA LEU A 119 9.13 -11.38 8.78
C LEU A 119 8.87 -11.66 10.27
N LEU A 120 9.19 -12.85 10.75
CA LEU A 120 8.96 -13.23 12.14
C LEU A 120 10.00 -12.67 13.11
N GLU A 121 11.20 -12.33 12.66
CA GLU A 121 12.26 -11.80 13.51
C GLU A 121 11.81 -10.55 14.28
N VAL A 122 11.07 -9.65 13.61
CA VAL A 122 10.64 -8.37 14.19
C VAL A 122 9.20 -8.40 14.74
N ASP A 123 8.57 -9.57 14.78
CA ASP A 123 7.28 -9.76 15.44
C ASP A 123 7.38 -9.46 16.95
N GLY A 124 6.36 -8.83 17.49
CA GLY A 124 6.31 -8.31 18.87
C GLY A 124 7.19 -7.09 19.13
N ARG A 125 8.07 -6.70 18.20
CA ARG A 125 8.95 -5.53 18.31
C ARG A 125 8.46 -4.34 17.48
N ASN A 126 8.36 -4.53 16.16
CA ASN A 126 8.00 -3.46 15.23
C ASN A 126 6.52 -3.51 14.83
N TYR A 127 5.97 -4.72 14.78
CA TYR A 127 4.57 -5.00 14.53
C TYR A 127 4.16 -6.28 15.25
N ARG A 128 2.86 -6.58 15.24
CA ARG A 128 2.34 -7.87 15.69
C ARG A 128 1.80 -8.63 14.48
N MET A 129 2.45 -9.72 14.13
CA MET A 129 2.09 -10.59 13.03
C MET A 129 0.86 -11.42 13.41
N GLN A 130 -0.24 -11.22 12.68
CA GLN A 130 -1.50 -11.94 12.94
C GLN A 130 -1.64 -13.18 12.03
N ALA A 131 -1.35 -13.01 10.76
CA ALA A 131 -1.38 -14.06 9.74
C ALA A 131 -0.46 -13.66 8.59
N TRP A 132 0.20 -14.64 7.97
CA TRP A 132 1.03 -14.44 6.79
C TRP A 132 0.93 -15.65 5.87
N VAL A 133 1.34 -15.43 4.62
CA VAL A 133 1.53 -16.48 3.62
C VAL A 133 2.73 -16.09 2.77
N VAL A 134 3.58 -17.06 2.45
CA VAL A 134 4.69 -16.91 1.52
C VAL A 134 4.37 -17.73 0.28
N MET A 135 4.32 -17.07 -0.87
CA MET A 135 3.91 -17.59 -2.18
C MET A 135 4.54 -16.73 -3.29
N PRO A 136 4.79 -17.23 -4.52
CA PRO A 136 4.29 -18.47 -5.13
C PRO A 136 5.24 -19.67 -5.04
#